data_AF-A0A522FE52-F1
#
_entry.id   AF-A0A522FE52-F1
#
_cell.length_a   1.000
_cell.length_b   1.000
_cell.length_c   1.000
_cell.angle_alpha   90.00
_cell.angle_beta   90.00
_cell.angle_gamma   90.00
#
_symmetry.space_group_name_H-M   'P 1'
#
loop_
_entity.id
_entity.type
_entity.pdbx_description
1 polymer ?
#
loop_
_entity_poly.entity_id
_entity_poly.type
_entity_poly.pdbx_seq_one_letter_code
_entity_poly.pdbx_strand_id
1 'polypeptide(L)'
;MKKLISIENKIPKANLAFIGGSSTYSINFPEDLKLPGVNVLEGKVFSTPFGDSPEFKLFKIDGELVYTVRMHGWLAGISRADASRRIFWVLEKAGVKTILAEGGVGTIRKDLELSHFIIPDDYIDLSLRRDIHLSDKYLLIMRDPICPELSKIITKASNKLFPERKVTRGVYTVTDGRHFESRAEVKMIASLGGDVIGQSLCPEVYLAR
;
A
#
# COMPACT_ATOMS: atom_id res chain seq x y z
N MET A 1 -1.96 30.91 -3.02
CA MET A 1 -1.41 30.27 -4.24
C MET A 1 0.13 30.29 -4.36
N LYS A 2 0.85 31.37 -4.01
CA LYS A 2 2.33 31.42 -4.15
C LYS A 2 3.15 30.44 -3.26
N LYS A 3 2.59 29.96 -2.14
CA LYS A 3 3.30 29.07 -1.18
C LYS A 3 3.29 27.58 -1.58
N LEU A 4 2.35 27.15 -2.41
CA LEU A 4 2.21 25.76 -2.86
C LEU A 4 3.17 25.42 -4.02
N ILE A 5 3.42 26.39 -4.91
CA ILE A 5 4.28 26.22 -6.09
C ILE A 5 5.76 25.98 -5.70
N SER A 6 6.22 26.48 -4.54
CA SER A 6 7.61 26.26 -4.10
C SER A 6 7.86 24.89 -3.47
N ILE A 7 6.82 24.14 -3.10
CA ILE A 7 6.94 22.80 -2.51
C ILE A 7 7.15 21.74 -3.61
N GLU A 8 6.52 21.90 -4.77
CA GLU A 8 6.62 20.93 -5.88
C GLU A 8 8.05 20.79 -6.42
N ASN A 9 8.86 21.86 -6.37
CA ASN A 9 10.26 21.83 -6.82
C ASN A 9 11.23 21.10 -5.85
N LYS A 10 10.75 20.60 -4.71
CA LYS A 10 11.58 19.91 -3.71
C LYS A 10 11.36 18.39 -3.64
N ILE A 11 10.38 17.84 -4.36
CA ILE A 11 10.07 16.40 -4.32
C ILE A 11 10.76 15.72 -5.51
N PRO A 12 11.80 14.88 -5.28
CA PRO A 12 12.46 14.12 -6.35
C PRO A 12 11.47 13.33 -7.20
N LYS A 13 11.71 13.25 -8.52
CA LYS A 13 10.88 12.45 -9.41
C LYS A 13 11.23 10.96 -9.32
N ALA A 14 10.21 10.12 -9.28
CA ALA A 14 10.33 8.66 -9.25
C ALA A 14 9.16 8.03 -9.99
N ASN A 15 9.38 6.87 -10.60
CA ASN A 15 8.31 6.08 -11.23
C ASN A 15 7.70 5.06 -10.26
N LEU A 16 8.46 4.66 -9.23
CA LEU A 16 8.17 3.54 -8.36
C LEU A 16 8.01 3.97 -6.90
N ALA A 17 7.07 3.34 -6.20
CA ALA A 17 6.99 3.36 -4.75
C ALA A 17 6.72 1.95 -4.19
N PHE A 18 7.28 1.70 -3.02
CA PHE A 18 7.02 0.53 -2.21
C PHE A 18 6.41 0.97 -0.86
N ILE A 19 5.18 0.58 -0.57
CA ILE A 19 4.53 0.85 0.71
C ILE A 19 4.72 -0.40 1.57
N GLY A 20 5.67 -0.33 2.50
CA GLY A 20 5.91 -1.41 3.45
C GLY A 20 4.79 -1.48 4.48
N GLY A 21 4.24 -2.66 4.69
CA GLY A 21 3.26 -2.98 5.71
C GLY A 21 3.86 -3.85 6.81
N SER A 22 3.05 -4.76 7.36
CA SER A 22 3.47 -5.62 8.47
C SER A 22 4.46 -6.70 8.09
N SER A 23 4.56 -7.11 6.82
CA SER A 23 5.48 -8.19 6.41
C SER A 23 6.93 -7.74 6.38
N THR A 24 7.18 -6.45 6.11
CA THR A 24 8.53 -5.84 6.16
C THR A 24 8.80 -5.09 7.46
N TYR A 25 7.85 -5.08 8.41
CA TYR A 25 7.96 -4.25 9.61
C TYR A 25 9.12 -4.63 10.53
N SER A 26 9.49 -5.91 10.56
CA SER A 26 10.54 -6.45 11.42
C SER A 26 11.96 -6.32 10.85
N ILE A 27 12.11 -5.75 9.65
CA ILE A 27 13.41 -5.54 9.01
C ILE A 27 13.64 -4.06 8.72
N ASN A 28 14.91 -3.67 8.62
CA ASN A 28 15.30 -2.41 8.04
C ASN A 28 15.28 -2.50 6.50
N PHE A 29 14.09 -2.36 5.92
CA PHE A 29 13.92 -2.42 4.46
C PHE A 29 14.41 -1.14 3.77
N PRO A 30 15.14 -1.23 2.63
CA PRO A 30 15.60 -2.45 1.94
C PRO A 30 16.98 -2.97 2.37
N GLU A 31 17.70 -2.30 3.28
CA GLU A 31 19.09 -2.59 3.67
C GLU A 31 19.31 -4.05 4.08
N ASP A 32 18.40 -4.59 4.88
CA ASP A 32 18.52 -5.96 5.41
C ASP A 32 18.41 -7.04 4.31
N LEU A 33 17.87 -6.70 3.14
CA LEU A 33 17.79 -7.61 1.99
C LEU A 33 19.13 -7.81 1.29
N LYS A 34 20.10 -6.90 1.51
CA LYS A 34 21.46 -6.97 0.92
C LYS A 34 21.47 -7.21 -0.59
N LEU A 35 20.50 -6.63 -1.29
CA LEU A 35 20.38 -6.78 -2.74
C LEU A 35 21.46 -5.94 -3.46
N PRO A 36 22.12 -6.48 -4.50
CA PRO A 36 23.05 -5.71 -5.29
C PRO A 36 22.33 -4.56 -6.01
N GLY A 37 23.04 -3.45 -6.25
CA GLY A 37 22.47 -2.29 -6.94
C GLY A 37 21.54 -1.42 -6.09
N VAL A 38 21.33 -1.77 -4.81
CA VAL A 38 20.54 -0.96 -3.87
C VAL A 38 21.42 0.09 -3.19
N ASN A 39 21.05 1.37 -3.34
CA ASN A 39 21.69 2.49 -2.65
C ASN A 39 20.65 3.31 -1.88
N VAL A 40 20.68 3.24 -0.55
CA VAL A 40 19.76 3.98 0.32
C VAL A 40 20.22 5.43 0.47
N LEU A 41 19.27 6.35 0.35
CA LEU A 41 19.46 7.79 0.47
C LEU A 41 18.90 8.27 1.80
N GLU A 42 19.22 9.51 2.16
CA GLU A 42 18.69 10.18 3.34
C GLU A 42 17.15 10.22 3.31
N GLY A 43 16.55 9.94 4.47
CA GLY A 43 15.11 10.04 4.69
C GLY A 43 14.62 11.47 4.54
N LYS A 44 13.38 11.64 4.08
CA LYS A 44 12.76 12.95 3.86
C LYS A 44 11.33 12.98 4.36
N VAL A 45 11.02 14.02 5.12
CA VAL A 45 9.65 14.43 5.44
C VAL A 45 9.24 15.55 4.50
N PHE A 46 8.04 15.46 3.94
CA PHE A 46 7.50 16.44 3.01
C PHE A 46 6.24 17.09 3.59
N SER A 47 6.17 18.41 3.55
CA SER A 47 4.95 19.13 3.91
C SER A 47 3.90 18.99 2.82
N THR A 48 2.70 18.53 3.19
CA THR A 48 1.57 18.35 2.28
C THR A 48 0.38 19.19 2.73
N PRO A 49 -0.63 19.41 1.87
CA PRO A 49 -1.90 20.03 2.28
C PRO A 49 -2.63 19.29 3.42
N PHE A 50 -2.29 18.03 3.68
CA PHE A 50 -2.91 17.17 4.70
C PHE A 50 -2.06 17.06 5.98
N GLY A 51 -0.98 17.85 6.08
CA GLY A 51 0.03 17.80 7.14
C GLY A 51 1.34 17.19 6.64
N ASP A 52 2.36 17.17 7.50
CA ASP A 52 3.66 16.59 7.16
C ASP A 52 3.53 15.07 6.97
N SER A 53 4.19 14.56 5.92
CA SER A 53 4.25 13.13 5.63
C SER A 53 4.98 12.38 6.76
N PRO A 54 4.79 11.04 6.88
CA PRO A 54 5.81 10.23 7.52
C PRO A 54 7.16 10.44 6.82
N GLU A 55 8.25 10.08 7.50
CA GLU A 55 9.56 10.02 6.85
C GLU A 55 9.52 8.97 5.74
N PHE A 56 9.73 9.43 4.50
CA PHE A 56 10.03 8.55 3.39
C PHE A 56 11.50 8.18 3.45
N LYS A 57 11.80 6.90 3.41
CA LYS A 57 13.13 6.43 3.02
C LYS A 57 13.16 6.38 1.48
N LEU A 58 14.22 6.93 0.89
CA LEU A 58 14.42 6.88 -0.56
C LEU A 58 15.58 5.94 -0.83
N PHE A 59 15.51 5.18 -1.91
CA PHE A 59 16.64 4.37 -2.36
C PHE A 59 16.64 4.26 -3.87
N LYS A 60 17.80 3.91 -4.44
CA LYS A 60 17.90 3.54 -5.85
C LYS A 60 18.05 2.04 -5.97
N ILE A 61 17.39 1.44 -6.96
CA ILE A 61 17.64 0.09 -7.44
C ILE A 61 17.92 0.17 -8.93
N ASP A 62 19.09 -0.33 -9.37
CA ASP A 62 19.54 -0.23 -10.76
C ASP A 62 19.46 1.20 -11.36
N GLY A 63 19.71 2.20 -10.50
CA GLY A 63 19.66 3.62 -10.86
C GLY A 63 18.28 4.27 -10.78
N GLU A 64 17.19 3.49 -10.69
CA GLU A 64 15.83 4.01 -10.53
C GLU A 64 15.53 4.39 -9.09
N LEU A 65 15.02 5.60 -8.88
CA LEU A 65 14.63 6.09 -7.56
C LEU A 65 13.29 5.48 -7.13
N VAL A 66 13.24 4.99 -5.88
CA VAL A 66 12.07 4.39 -5.25
C VAL A 66 11.77 5.11 -3.94
N TYR A 67 10.50 5.42 -3.72
CA TYR A 67 9.97 5.90 -2.45
C TYR A 67 9.52 4.73 -1.59
N THR A 68 9.89 4.70 -0.31
CA THR A 68 9.31 3.74 0.65
C THR A 68 8.93 4.36 1.97
N VAL A 69 7.84 3.86 2.55
CA VAL A 69 7.39 4.16 3.91
C VAL A 69 7.22 2.87 4.69
N ARG A 70 7.35 2.95 6.01
CA ARG A 70 7.14 1.81 6.93
C ARG A 70 5.71 1.80 7.43
N MET A 71 5.10 0.62 7.57
CA MET A 71 3.75 0.39 8.08
C MET A 71 2.68 1.28 7.46
N HIS A 72 2.56 1.29 6.13
CA HIS A 72 1.57 2.08 5.41
C HIS A 72 1.68 3.60 5.70
N GLY A 73 2.86 4.01 6.21
CA GLY A 73 3.13 5.33 6.74
C GLY A 73 2.11 5.82 7.79
N TRP A 74 1.52 4.90 8.55
CA TRP A 74 0.64 5.22 9.66
C TRP A 74 1.38 6.03 10.74
N LEU A 75 0.71 7.06 11.25
CA LEU A 75 1.25 7.97 12.24
C LEU A 75 0.41 7.92 13.52
N ALA A 76 1.07 7.92 14.67
CA ALA A 76 0.39 7.96 15.96
C ALA A 76 -0.49 9.22 16.07
N GLY A 77 -1.73 9.05 16.52
CA GLY A 77 -2.70 10.15 16.67
C GLY A 77 -3.29 10.68 15.36
N ILE A 78 -2.92 10.11 14.21
CA ILE A 78 -3.46 10.49 12.90
C ILE A 78 -4.33 9.36 12.37
N SER A 79 -5.47 9.70 11.78
CA SER A 79 -6.35 8.69 11.17
C SER A 79 -5.64 7.99 10.00
N ARG A 80 -5.98 6.72 9.73
CA ARG A 80 -5.42 6.00 8.57
C ARG A 80 -5.71 6.70 7.25
N ALA A 81 -6.88 7.31 7.15
CA ALA A 81 -7.27 8.16 6.03
C ALA A 81 -6.32 9.34 5.82
N ASP A 82 -6.06 10.12 6.87
CA ASP A 82 -5.18 11.30 6.79
C ASP A 82 -3.72 10.92 6.54
N ALA A 83 -3.25 9.86 7.19
CA ALA A 83 -1.91 9.33 6.97
C ALA A 83 -1.74 8.92 5.49
N SER A 84 -2.72 8.21 4.93
CA SER A 84 -2.70 7.81 3.52
C SER A 84 -2.71 9.04 2.60
N ARG A 85 -3.54 10.06 2.85
CA ARG A 85 -3.57 11.28 2.03
C ARG A 85 -2.21 11.98 1.97
N ARG A 86 -1.48 12.04 3.09
CA ARG A 86 -0.14 12.65 3.13
C ARG A 86 0.86 11.89 2.24
N ILE A 87 0.85 10.55 2.29
CA ILE A 87 1.76 9.72 1.51
C ILE A 87 1.42 9.81 0.02
N PHE A 88 0.16 9.56 -0.33
CA PHE A 88 -0.26 9.50 -1.73
C PHE A 88 -0.18 10.86 -2.43
N TRP A 89 -0.36 11.98 -1.70
CA TRP A 89 -0.06 13.30 -2.24
C TRP A 89 1.41 13.45 -2.62
N VAL A 90 2.34 12.99 -1.76
CA VAL A 90 3.78 13.03 -2.08
C VAL A 90 4.08 12.14 -3.28
N LEU A 91 3.51 10.93 -3.35
CA LEU A 91 3.71 10.02 -4.49
C LEU A 91 3.18 10.60 -5.80
N GLU A 92 2.00 11.23 -5.79
CA GLU A 92 1.42 11.94 -6.93
C GLU A 92 2.37 13.07 -7.40
N LYS A 93 2.86 13.90 -6.47
CA LYS A 93 3.78 15.01 -6.79
C LYS A 93 5.16 14.54 -7.22
N ALA A 94 5.64 13.40 -6.71
CA ALA A 94 6.84 12.71 -7.18
C ALA A 94 6.66 12.12 -8.58
N GLY A 95 5.43 12.03 -9.10
CA GLY A 95 5.13 11.48 -10.42
C GLY A 95 5.12 9.95 -10.46
N VAL A 96 4.99 9.29 -9.30
CA VAL A 96 4.96 7.83 -9.20
C VAL A 96 3.80 7.26 -10.02
N LYS A 97 4.08 6.18 -10.75
CA LYS A 97 3.11 5.49 -11.63
C LYS A 97 2.85 4.05 -11.22
N THR A 98 3.78 3.45 -10.48
CA THR A 98 3.67 2.08 -10.00
C THR A 98 3.89 2.06 -8.50
N ILE A 99 2.89 1.55 -7.78
CA ILE A 99 2.93 1.42 -6.32
C ILE A 99 2.78 -0.06 -6.02
N LEU A 100 3.75 -0.63 -5.30
CA LEU A 100 3.64 -1.94 -4.67
C LEU A 100 3.36 -1.72 -3.19
N ALA A 101 2.26 -2.26 -2.67
CA ALA A 101 1.98 -2.26 -1.24
C ALA A 101 1.94 -3.71 -0.75
N GLU A 102 2.46 -3.95 0.45
CA GLU A 102 2.37 -5.26 1.11
C GLU A 102 1.70 -5.13 2.48
N GLY A 103 1.15 -6.23 2.97
CA GLY A 103 0.69 -6.35 4.35
C GLY A 103 0.30 -7.80 4.67
N GLY A 104 0.50 -8.19 5.93
CA GLY A 104 -0.05 -9.43 6.47
C GLY A 104 -1.57 -9.34 6.61
N VAL A 105 -2.26 -10.43 6.29
CA VAL A 105 -3.73 -10.54 6.31
C VAL A 105 -4.17 -11.82 7.01
N GLY A 106 -5.41 -11.83 7.50
CA GLY A 106 -6.09 -13.05 7.93
C GLY A 106 -6.81 -13.70 6.76
N THR A 107 -6.66 -15.02 6.58
CA THR A 107 -7.41 -15.75 5.54
C THR A 107 -8.72 -16.31 6.07
N ILE A 108 -9.78 -16.17 5.26
CA ILE A 108 -11.07 -16.86 5.44
C ILE A 108 -11.05 -18.19 4.66
N ARG A 109 -10.27 -18.24 3.59
CA ARG A 109 -10.09 -19.39 2.73
C ARG A 109 -9.36 -20.53 3.45
N LYS A 110 -9.89 -21.75 3.28
CA LYS A 110 -9.34 -22.98 3.87
C LYS A 110 -8.16 -23.57 3.09
N ASP A 111 -7.97 -23.15 1.84
CA ASP A 111 -6.90 -23.62 0.96
C ASP A 111 -5.65 -22.71 1.00
N LEU A 112 -5.63 -21.74 1.92
CA LEU A 112 -4.50 -20.86 2.17
C LEU A 112 -3.89 -21.15 3.54
N GLU A 113 -2.57 -21.23 3.57
CA GLU A 113 -1.76 -21.47 4.76
C GLU A 113 -0.87 -20.25 5.04
N LEU A 114 -0.22 -20.23 6.20
CA LEU A 114 0.74 -19.19 6.54
C LEU A 114 1.84 -19.12 5.47
N SER A 115 2.29 -17.90 5.16
CA SER A 115 3.28 -17.61 4.12
C SER A 115 2.81 -17.80 2.67
N HIS A 116 1.58 -18.28 2.42
CA HIS A 116 0.99 -18.16 1.08
C HIS A 116 0.79 -16.69 0.70
N PHE A 117 0.83 -16.42 -0.60
CA PHE A 117 0.63 -15.09 -1.13
C PHE A 117 -0.76 -14.97 -1.76
N ILE A 118 -1.47 -13.92 -1.38
CA ILE A 118 -2.65 -13.46 -2.10
C ILE A 118 -2.34 -12.11 -2.73
N ILE A 119 -2.63 -11.98 -4.01
CA ILE A 119 -2.59 -10.70 -4.70
C ILE A 119 -4.06 -10.32 -4.92
N PRO A 120 -4.56 -9.25 -4.30
CA PRO A 120 -5.97 -8.87 -4.43
C PRO A 120 -6.37 -8.62 -5.89
N ASP A 121 -7.53 -9.13 -6.32
CA ASP A 121 -8.16 -8.72 -7.58
C ASP A 121 -9.22 -7.65 -7.40
N ASP A 122 -9.94 -7.73 -6.30
CA ASP A 122 -10.94 -6.77 -5.89
C ASP A 122 -10.88 -6.54 -4.38
N TYR A 123 -11.75 -5.66 -3.89
CA TYR A 123 -11.84 -5.34 -2.48
C TYR A 123 -13.28 -5.09 -2.02
N ILE A 124 -13.52 -5.29 -0.73
CA ILE A 124 -14.74 -4.85 -0.04
C ILE A 124 -14.29 -3.89 1.06
N ASP A 125 -14.73 -2.65 1.00
CA ASP A 125 -14.42 -1.66 2.05
C ASP A 125 -15.55 -1.59 3.08
N LEU A 126 -15.31 -2.21 4.24
CA LEU A 126 -16.18 -2.11 5.41
C LEU A 126 -15.67 -1.07 6.42
N SER A 127 -14.66 -0.26 6.06
CA SER A 127 -14.20 0.82 6.93
C SER A 127 -15.22 1.96 6.99
N LEU A 128 -15.22 2.69 8.10
CA LEU A 128 -16.13 3.82 8.32
C LEU A 128 -15.61 5.13 7.73
N ARG A 129 -14.60 5.07 6.86
CA ARG A 129 -13.92 6.23 6.28
C ARG A 129 -14.81 6.81 5.18
N ARG A 130 -14.86 8.14 5.11
CA ARG A 130 -15.72 8.86 4.16
C ARG A 130 -14.92 9.91 3.42
N ASP A 131 -15.27 10.13 2.16
CA ASP A 131 -14.79 11.24 1.33
C ASP A 131 -13.25 11.34 1.25
N ILE A 132 -12.58 10.20 1.05
CA ILE A 132 -11.11 10.15 0.96
C ILE A 132 -10.66 10.33 -0.49
N HIS A 133 -10.11 11.51 -0.79
CA HIS A 133 -9.55 11.83 -2.10
C HIS A 133 -8.37 12.82 -1.95
N LEU A 134 -7.51 12.90 -2.97
CA LEU A 134 -6.48 13.95 -3.07
C LEU A 134 -7.03 15.25 -3.68
N SER A 135 -8.08 15.15 -4.51
CA SER A 135 -8.79 16.29 -5.08
C SER A 135 -10.27 15.99 -5.31
N ASP A 136 -11.14 16.99 -5.16
CA ASP A 136 -12.61 16.86 -5.23
C ASP A 136 -13.19 16.67 -6.65
N LYS A 137 -12.35 16.45 -7.66
CA LYS A 137 -12.75 16.78 -9.04
C LYS A 137 -13.53 15.69 -9.76
N TYR A 138 -13.43 14.42 -9.37
CA TYR A 138 -13.99 13.32 -10.17
C TYR A 138 -14.48 12.12 -9.34
N LEU A 139 -15.53 11.47 -9.85
CA LEU A 139 -15.97 10.15 -9.40
C LEU A 139 -14.99 9.09 -9.91
N LEU A 140 -14.45 8.26 -9.01
CA LEU A 140 -13.53 7.19 -9.37
C LEU A 140 -14.28 5.94 -9.83
N ILE A 141 -13.86 5.37 -10.96
CA ILE A 141 -14.34 4.07 -11.46
C ILE A 141 -13.37 2.99 -10.99
N MET A 142 -13.84 2.13 -10.08
CA MET A 142 -13.04 1.07 -9.44
C MET A 142 -13.36 -0.34 -9.97
N ARG A 143 -13.78 -0.47 -11.24
CA ARG A 143 -14.07 -1.80 -11.83
C ARG A 143 -12.84 -2.70 -11.91
N ASP A 144 -11.68 -2.09 -12.15
CA ASP A 144 -10.38 -2.76 -12.19
C ASP A 144 -9.44 -2.04 -11.22
N PRO A 145 -9.59 -2.28 -9.89
CA PRO A 145 -8.92 -1.47 -8.88
C PRO A 145 -7.43 -1.82 -8.74
N ILE A 146 -7.06 -3.05 -9.10
CA ILE A 146 -5.68 -3.55 -9.03
C ILE A 146 -5.10 -3.69 -10.44
N CYS A 147 -3.88 -3.19 -10.63
CA CYS A 147 -3.20 -3.23 -11.92
C CYS A 147 -2.96 -4.69 -12.39
N PRO A 148 -3.56 -5.14 -13.51
CA PRO A 148 -3.45 -6.53 -13.96
C PRO A 148 -2.03 -6.88 -14.40
N GLU A 149 -1.30 -5.93 -15.00
CA GLU A 149 0.09 -6.15 -15.43
C GLU A 149 1.02 -6.31 -14.22
N LEU A 150 0.89 -5.46 -13.21
CA LEU A 150 1.67 -5.58 -11.97
C LEU A 150 1.35 -6.90 -11.25
N SER A 151 0.07 -7.29 -11.21
CA SER A 151 -0.35 -8.58 -10.64
C SER A 151 0.32 -9.76 -11.35
N LYS A 152 0.41 -9.76 -12.68
CA LYS A 152 1.10 -10.82 -13.44
C LYS A 152 2.58 -10.87 -13.13
N ILE A 153 3.23 -9.70 -13.06
CA ILE A 153 4.67 -9.59 -12.74
C ILE A 153 4.94 -10.18 -11.36
N ILE A 154 4.18 -9.76 -10.34
CA ILE A 154 4.34 -10.26 -8.96
C ILE A 154 4.05 -11.77 -8.91
N THR A 155 2.98 -12.25 -9.55
CA THR A 155 2.65 -13.68 -9.58
C THR A 155 3.82 -14.50 -10.13
N LYS A 156 4.37 -14.06 -11.26
CA LYS A 156 5.50 -14.73 -11.91
C LYS A 156 6.75 -14.70 -11.02
N ALA A 157 7.04 -13.56 -10.39
CA ALA A 157 8.18 -13.43 -9.48
C ALA A 157 8.03 -14.33 -8.24
N SER A 158 6.86 -14.35 -7.61
CA SER A 158 6.58 -15.17 -6.43
C SER A 158 6.66 -16.66 -6.75
N ASN A 159 6.05 -17.13 -7.85
CA ASN A 159 6.14 -18.54 -8.25
C ASN A 159 7.57 -18.97 -8.58
N LYS A 160 8.40 -18.05 -9.09
CA LYS A 160 9.81 -18.34 -9.39
C LYS A 160 10.67 -18.42 -8.12
N LEU A 161 10.46 -17.48 -7.19
CA LEU A 161 11.28 -17.34 -5.98
C LEU A 161 10.85 -18.27 -4.85
N PHE A 162 9.56 -18.61 -4.79
CA PHE A 162 8.95 -19.41 -3.73
C PHE A 162 8.00 -20.46 -4.34
N PRO A 163 8.53 -21.43 -5.13
CA PRO A 163 7.70 -22.41 -5.84
C PRO A 163 6.86 -23.30 -4.92
N GLU A 164 7.25 -23.42 -3.64
CA GLU A 164 6.52 -24.16 -2.61
C GLU A 164 5.32 -23.41 -2.04
N ARG A 165 5.25 -22.08 -2.22
CA ARG A 165 4.20 -21.24 -1.66
C ARG A 165 3.12 -21.01 -2.69
N LYS A 166 1.87 -21.28 -2.31
CA LYS A 166 0.75 -20.94 -3.17
C LYS A 166 0.66 -19.43 -3.38
N VAL A 167 0.50 -19.03 -4.64
CA VAL A 167 0.18 -17.66 -5.05
C VAL A 167 -1.21 -17.67 -5.69
N THR A 168 -2.13 -16.86 -5.16
CA THR A 168 -3.52 -16.81 -5.67
C THR A 168 -4.03 -15.38 -5.80
N ARG A 169 -5.18 -15.26 -6.46
CA ARG A 169 -6.04 -14.08 -6.48
C ARG A 169 -7.17 -14.22 -5.45
N GLY A 170 -7.80 -13.10 -5.09
CA GLY A 170 -9.03 -13.07 -4.28
C GLY A 170 -9.36 -11.68 -3.74
N VAL A 171 -10.55 -11.57 -3.14
CA VAL A 171 -11.14 -10.32 -2.66
C VAL A 171 -10.62 -9.97 -1.27
N TYR A 172 -10.04 -8.77 -1.16
CA TYR A 172 -9.55 -8.24 0.10
C TYR A 172 -10.65 -7.43 0.82
N THR A 173 -11.05 -7.86 2.01
CA THR A 173 -11.96 -7.08 2.86
C THR A 173 -11.18 -6.17 3.81
N VAL A 174 -11.52 -4.88 3.80
CA VAL A 174 -10.90 -3.87 4.66
C VAL A 174 -11.77 -3.59 5.88
N THR A 175 -11.17 -3.65 7.06
CA THR A 175 -11.78 -3.22 8.33
C THR A 175 -10.96 -2.11 8.99
N ASP A 176 -11.54 -1.43 10.00
CA ASP A 176 -10.86 -0.35 10.71
C ASP A 176 -9.82 -0.79 11.74
N GLY A 177 -9.82 -2.07 12.13
CA GLY A 177 -8.72 -2.64 12.89
C GLY A 177 -8.51 -2.10 14.30
N ARG A 178 -9.56 -1.60 14.97
CA ARG A 178 -9.49 -1.33 16.43
C ARG A 178 -9.34 -2.61 17.25
N HIS A 179 -9.71 -3.74 16.65
CA HIS A 179 -9.60 -5.12 17.13
C HIS A 179 -9.56 -6.03 15.89
N PHE A 180 -9.19 -7.29 16.07
CA PHE A 180 -9.45 -8.32 15.05
C PHE A 180 -10.91 -8.76 15.09
N GLU A 181 -11.39 -9.26 13.97
CA GLU A 181 -12.78 -9.63 13.76
C GLU A 181 -13.19 -10.81 14.65
N SER A 182 -14.39 -10.71 15.23
CA SER A 182 -15.05 -11.82 15.89
C SER A 182 -15.41 -12.93 14.89
N ARG A 183 -15.66 -14.14 15.40
CA ARG A 183 -16.10 -15.27 14.56
C ARG A 183 -17.37 -14.96 13.75
N ALA A 184 -18.26 -14.13 14.28
CA ALA A 184 -19.49 -13.74 13.60
C ALA A 184 -19.20 -12.79 12.41
N GLU A 185 -18.32 -11.81 12.61
CA GLU A 185 -17.88 -10.90 11.56
C GLU A 185 -17.14 -11.65 10.45
N VAL A 186 -16.24 -12.58 10.79
CA VAL A 186 -15.56 -13.42 9.79
C VAL A 186 -16.57 -14.21 8.94
N LYS A 187 -17.61 -14.80 9.55
CA LYS A 187 -18.68 -15.52 8.82
C LYS A 187 -19.50 -14.59 7.92
N MET A 188 -19.80 -13.38 8.40
CA MET A 188 -20.48 -12.36 7.59
C MET A 188 -19.64 -11.98 6.38
N ILE A 189 -18.35 -11.67 6.57
CA ILE A 189 -17.43 -11.30 5.49
C ILE A 189 -17.30 -12.44 4.46
N ALA A 190 -17.17 -13.68 4.93
CA ALA A 190 -17.18 -14.85 4.05
C ALA A 190 -18.45 -14.92 3.18
N SER A 191 -19.61 -14.59 3.77
CA SER A 191 -20.90 -14.60 3.08
C SER A 191 -21.05 -13.44 2.08
N LEU A 192 -20.28 -12.36 2.25
CA LEU A 192 -20.18 -11.25 1.30
C LEU A 192 -19.17 -11.53 0.17
N GLY A 193 -18.46 -12.67 0.21
CA GLY A 193 -17.46 -13.05 -0.79
C GLY A 193 -16.05 -12.55 -0.50
N GLY A 194 -15.74 -12.12 0.71
CA GLY A 194 -14.36 -11.80 1.11
C GLY A 194 -13.49 -13.05 1.24
N ASP A 195 -12.26 -12.99 0.73
CA ASP A 195 -11.29 -14.10 0.81
C ASP A 195 -10.28 -13.91 1.95
N VAL A 196 -9.86 -12.66 2.16
CA VAL A 196 -8.92 -12.26 3.21
C VAL A 196 -9.37 -10.97 3.87
N ILE A 197 -8.95 -10.78 5.13
CA ILE A 197 -9.27 -9.60 5.92
C ILE A 197 -7.97 -8.88 6.28
N GLY A 198 -7.96 -7.57 6.08
CA GLY A 198 -6.91 -6.71 6.60
C GLY A 198 -7.35 -5.27 6.68
N GLN A 199 -6.39 -4.36 6.74
CA GLN A 199 -6.61 -3.06 7.37
C GLN A 199 -6.12 -1.84 6.57
N SER A 200 -5.37 -2.06 5.48
CA SER A 200 -4.64 -1.01 4.76
C SER A 200 -5.08 -0.77 3.32
N LEU A 201 -5.55 -1.79 2.59
CA LEU A 201 -5.81 -1.66 1.14
C LEU A 201 -6.70 -0.46 0.78
N CYS A 202 -7.73 -0.20 1.59
CA CYS A 202 -8.49 1.04 1.52
C CYS A 202 -8.01 1.96 2.66
N PRO A 203 -7.78 3.27 2.43
CA PRO A 203 -8.06 4.00 1.18
C PRO A 203 -6.91 4.03 0.16
N GLU A 204 -5.82 3.27 0.36
CA GLU A 204 -4.64 3.30 -0.51
C GLU A 204 -4.99 3.03 -1.98
N VAL A 205 -5.86 2.07 -2.25
CA VAL A 205 -6.28 1.69 -3.60
C VAL A 205 -7.02 2.82 -4.33
N TYR A 206 -7.81 3.62 -3.63
CA TYR A 206 -8.51 4.77 -4.22
C TYR A 206 -7.55 5.91 -4.53
N LEU A 207 -6.61 6.15 -3.61
CA LEU A 207 -5.64 7.25 -3.73
C LEU A 207 -4.55 6.93 -4.76
N ALA A 208 -4.35 5.66 -5.10
CA ALA A 208 -3.46 5.20 -6.15
C ALA A 208 -4.03 5.40 -7.58
N ARG A 209 -5.35 5.62 -7.70
CA ARG A 209 -6.10 5.68 -8.96
C ARG A 209 -6.39 7.12 -9.37
#